data_AF-W9QZS0-F1
#
_entry.id   AF-W9QZS0-F1
#
_cell.length_a   1.000
_cell.length_b   1.000
_cell.length_c   1.000
_cell.angle_alpha   90.00
_cell.angle_beta   90.00
_cell.angle_gamma   90.00
#
_symmetry.space_group_name_H-M   'P 1'
#
loop_
_entity.id
_entity.type
_entity.pdbx_description
1 polymer ?
#
loop_
_entity_poly.entity_id
_entity_poly.type
_entity_poly.pdbx_seq_one_letter_code
_entity_poly.pdbx_strand_id
1 'polypeptide(L)'
;MQNPSSYVHSNIAGFVNLLEVWKLANPQPAIVWASSSSVYGLNSKVPFSERDRTDQPASLYAATKKAGEEIARTYNHIYGLSITGLRFFTVYGPWGRPDMAYFSFRLFGGFGHGEEKHWEWREEERNAQLRVKAKTKVLPLPRNGDVKFTHANISLAYRELGYKPTTDLETGLKKFVRCVGPLAGFKAFAIIHGMEV
;
A
#
# COMPACT_ATOMS: atom_id res chain seq x y z
N MET A 1 -13.35 -12.88 -4.28
CA MET A 1 -12.99 -12.57 -2.89
C MET A 1 -13.08 -13.85 -2.06
N GLN A 2 -12.05 -14.21 -1.30
CA GLN A 2 -12.07 -15.35 -0.37
C GLN A 2 -12.22 -14.83 1.07
N ASN A 3 -13.08 -15.45 1.88
CA ASN A 3 -13.34 -15.14 3.29
C ASN A 3 -13.55 -13.63 3.63
N PRO A 4 -14.62 -12.98 3.14
CA PRO A 4 -14.89 -11.56 3.46
C PRO A 4 -14.98 -11.26 4.96
N SER A 5 -15.51 -12.21 5.74
CA SER A 5 -15.73 -12.04 7.17
C SER A 5 -14.44 -11.77 7.94
N SER A 6 -13.29 -12.29 7.47
CA SER A 6 -12.01 -12.03 8.14
C SER A 6 -11.64 -10.54 8.09
N TYR A 7 -11.97 -9.82 7.01
CA TYR A 7 -11.69 -8.39 6.92
C TYR A 7 -12.50 -7.60 7.94
N VAL A 8 -13.79 -7.92 8.09
CA VAL A 8 -14.66 -7.26 9.06
C VAL A 8 -14.20 -7.57 10.48
N HIS A 9 -13.95 -8.85 10.79
CA HIS A 9 -13.55 -9.26 12.12
C HIS A 9 -12.19 -8.67 12.52
N SER A 10 -11.18 -8.76 11.65
CA SER A 10 -9.84 -8.24 11.96
C SER A 10 -9.78 -6.71 11.96
N ASN A 11 -10.37 -6.03 10.97
CA ASN A 11 -10.20 -4.58 10.84
C ASN A 11 -11.20 -3.78 11.67
N ILE A 12 -12.44 -4.26 11.83
CA ILE A 12 -13.49 -3.53 12.54
C ILE A 12 -13.59 -4.00 13.98
N ALA A 13 -13.95 -5.27 14.20
CA ALA A 13 -14.14 -5.78 15.56
C ALA A 13 -12.83 -5.74 16.36
N GLY A 14 -11.71 -6.13 15.75
CA GLY A 14 -10.39 -6.01 16.36
C GLY A 14 -10.02 -4.57 16.75
N PHE A 15 -10.33 -3.59 15.91
CA PHE A 15 -10.03 -2.19 16.22
C PHE A 15 -10.90 -1.65 17.36
N VAL A 16 -12.21 -1.93 17.35
CA VAL A 16 -13.13 -1.55 18.43
C VAL A 16 -12.71 -2.16 19.76
N ASN A 17 -12.31 -3.44 19.77
CA ASN A 17 -11.83 -4.11 20.99
C ASN A 17 -10.63 -3.38 21.61
N LEU A 18 -9.68 -2.93 20.79
CA LEU A 18 -8.52 -2.16 21.27
C LEU A 18 -8.94 -0.79 21.81
N LEU A 19 -9.85 -0.09 21.12
CA LEU A 19 -10.37 1.21 21.54
C LEU A 19 -11.10 1.11 22.89
N GLU A 20 -11.88 0.07 23.12
CA GLU A 20 -12.57 -0.18 24.38
C GLU A 20 -11.58 -0.37 25.55
N VAL A 21 -10.46 -1.05 25.31
CA VAL A 21 -9.39 -1.20 26.31
C VAL A 21 -8.67 0.13 26.56
N TRP A 22 -8.29 0.85 25.50
CA TRP A 22 -7.56 2.12 25.64
C TRP A 22 -8.40 3.23 26.28
N LYS A 23 -9.72 3.23 26.05
CA LYS A 23 -10.67 4.11 26.73
C LYS A 23 -10.58 4.02 28.25
N LEU A 24 -10.37 2.82 28.78
CA LEU A 24 -10.32 2.54 30.21
C LEU A 24 -8.94 2.81 30.83
N ALA A 25 -7.91 3.01 30.01
CA ALA A 25 -6.56 3.26 30.49
C ALA A 25 -6.43 4.66 31.10
N ASN A 26 -5.66 4.78 32.19
CA ASN A 26 -5.37 6.06 32.85
C ASN A 26 -3.87 6.17 33.15
N PRO A 27 -3.14 7.14 32.55
CA PRO A 27 -3.63 8.11 31.57
C PRO A 27 -4.00 7.43 30.25
N GLN A 28 -4.97 8.02 29.52
CA GLN A 28 -5.33 7.54 28.19
C GLN A 28 -4.13 7.70 27.23
N PRO A 29 -3.80 6.67 26.43
CA PRO A 29 -2.68 6.73 25.51
C PRO A 29 -3.02 7.59 24.27
N ALA A 30 -1.98 8.17 23.66
CA ALA A 30 -2.07 8.64 22.29
C ALA A 30 -1.98 7.44 21.33
N ILE A 31 -2.90 7.35 20.38
CA ILE A 31 -3.05 6.21 19.49
C ILE A 31 -2.71 6.64 18.06
N VAL A 32 -1.81 5.90 17.41
CA VAL A 32 -1.55 6.01 15.97
C VAL A 32 -1.96 4.70 15.32
N TRP A 33 -2.80 4.77 14.30
CA TRP A 33 -3.29 3.57 13.61
C TRP A 33 -3.13 3.67 12.08
N ALA A 34 -2.99 2.50 11.46
CA ALA A 34 -2.76 2.38 10.02
C ALA A 34 -4.09 2.32 9.25
N SER A 35 -4.48 3.46 8.68
CA SER A 35 -5.42 3.51 7.56
C SER A 35 -4.67 3.15 6.26
N SER A 36 -5.29 3.33 5.10
CA SER A 36 -4.72 2.95 3.81
C SER A 36 -5.10 3.96 2.73
N SER A 37 -4.22 4.16 1.75
CA SER A 37 -4.55 4.89 0.52
C SER A 37 -5.74 4.29 -0.25
N SER A 38 -6.09 3.02 -0.03
CA SER A 38 -7.29 2.41 -0.63
C SER A 38 -8.60 3.10 -0.25
N VAL A 39 -8.63 3.89 0.83
CA VAL A 39 -9.83 4.66 1.22
C VAL A 39 -10.20 5.74 0.19
N TYR A 40 -9.25 6.19 -0.63
CA TYR A 40 -9.56 7.10 -1.75
C TYR A 40 -10.40 6.41 -2.83
N GLY A 41 -10.42 5.08 -2.87
CA GLY A 41 -11.37 4.30 -3.65
C GLY A 41 -11.39 4.66 -5.14
N LEU A 42 -12.56 4.99 -5.66
CA LEU A 42 -12.75 5.33 -7.09
C LEU A 42 -12.40 6.78 -7.43
N ASN A 43 -11.81 7.54 -6.51
CA ASN A 43 -11.40 8.92 -6.76
C ASN A 43 -10.27 8.97 -7.81
N SER A 44 -10.46 9.78 -8.86
CA SER A 44 -9.51 9.96 -9.96
C SER A 44 -8.59 11.17 -9.80
N LYS A 45 -8.81 12.02 -8.79
CA LYS A 45 -7.98 13.20 -8.52
C LYS A 45 -6.59 12.75 -8.07
N VAL A 46 -5.56 13.30 -8.73
CA VAL A 46 -4.17 13.15 -8.31
C VAL A 46 -3.47 14.51 -8.29
N PRO A 47 -2.55 14.78 -7.33
CA PRO A 47 -2.23 13.92 -6.18
C PRO A 47 -3.34 13.93 -5.11
N PHE A 48 -3.50 12.81 -4.42
CA PHE A 48 -4.47 12.67 -3.32
C PHE A 48 -4.06 13.49 -2.10
N SER A 49 -5.03 14.14 -1.47
CA SER A 49 -4.88 14.87 -0.21
C SER A 49 -5.82 14.30 0.85
N GLU A 50 -5.47 14.50 2.12
CA GLU A 50 -6.28 14.13 3.28
C GLU A 50 -7.69 14.73 3.25
N ARG A 51 -7.85 15.87 2.57
CA ARG A 51 -9.14 16.57 2.38
C ARG A 51 -10.02 15.98 1.27
N ASP A 52 -9.48 15.08 0.46
CA ASP A 52 -10.25 14.47 -0.62
C ASP A 52 -11.32 13.53 -0.06
N ARG A 53 -12.45 13.45 -0.77
CA ARG A 53 -13.56 12.57 -0.40
C ARG A 53 -13.14 11.10 -0.54
N THR A 54 -13.65 10.28 0.37
CA THR A 54 -13.33 8.85 0.54
C THR A 54 -14.59 8.01 0.71
N ASP A 55 -15.69 8.43 0.11
CA ASP A 55 -17.04 7.86 0.24
C ASP A 55 -17.39 6.84 -0.86
N GLN A 56 -16.47 6.56 -1.78
CA GLN A 56 -16.65 5.58 -2.87
C GLN A 56 -15.57 4.48 -2.80
N PRO A 57 -15.58 3.59 -1.79
CA PRO A 57 -14.57 2.55 -1.64
C PRO A 57 -14.63 1.54 -2.79
N ALA A 58 -13.47 1.23 -3.38
CA ALA A 58 -13.36 0.32 -4.53
C ALA A 58 -13.32 -1.18 -4.13
N SER A 59 -13.25 -1.50 -2.83
CA SER A 59 -13.17 -2.87 -2.32
C SER A 59 -13.70 -2.99 -0.88
N LEU A 60 -13.97 -4.22 -0.43
CA LEU A 60 -14.35 -4.48 0.97
C LEU A 60 -13.25 -4.05 1.94
N TYR A 61 -11.98 -4.28 1.60
CA TYR A 61 -10.85 -3.79 2.39
C TYR A 61 -10.88 -2.26 2.53
N ALA A 62 -11.05 -1.54 1.42
CA ALA A 62 -11.17 -0.09 1.43
C ALA A 62 -12.34 0.39 2.30
N ALA A 63 -13.49 -0.28 2.19
CA ALA A 63 -14.66 0.00 3.01
C ALA A 63 -14.37 -0.20 4.51
N THR A 64 -13.69 -1.30 4.89
CA THR A 64 -13.34 -1.52 6.31
C THR A 64 -12.34 -0.50 6.85
N LYS A 65 -11.36 -0.07 6.04
CA LYS A 65 -10.43 1.00 6.44
C LYS A 65 -11.15 2.34 6.57
N LYS A 66 -12.07 2.65 5.66
CA LYS A 66 -12.89 3.87 5.75
C LYS A 66 -13.79 3.85 6.98
N ALA A 67 -14.45 2.73 7.27
CA ALA A 67 -15.24 2.56 8.49
C ALA A 67 -14.38 2.76 9.75
N GLY A 68 -13.14 2.28 9.77
CA GLY A 68 -12.20 2.53 10.86
C GLY A 68 -11.92 4.03 11.10
N GLU A 69 -11.85 4.86 10.04
CA GLU A 69 -11.69 6.32 10.19
C GLU A 69 -12.90 6.97 10.88
N GLU A 70 -14.12 6.56 10.50
CA GLU A 70 -15.35 7.08 11.11
C GLU A 70 -15.51 6.59 12.57
N ILE A 71 -15.15 5.35 12.85
CA ILE A 71 -15.12 4.80 14.21
C ILE A 71 -14.13 5.59 15.08
N ALA A 72 -12.89 5.79 14.61
CA ALA A 72 -11.88 6.55 15.33
C ALA A 72 -12.34 7.98 15.65
N ARG A 73 -12.94 8.67 14.67
CA ARG A 73 -13.52 10.01 14.85
C ARG A 73 -14.61 9.99 15.93
N THR A 74 -15.49 8.99 15.90
CA THR A 74 -16.59 8.85 16.87
C THR A 74 -16.06 8.64 18.29
N TYR A 75 -15.04 7.78 18.45
CA TYR A 75 -14.42 7.52 19.74
C TYR A 75 -13.68 8.74 20.30
N ASN A 76 -12.99 9.50 19.46
CA ASN A 76 -12.41 10.78 19.85
C ASN A 76 -13.50 11.76 20.31
N HIS A 77 -14.59 11.88 19.54
CA HIS A 77 -15.68 12.81 19.85
C HIS A 77 -16.41 12.49 21.17
N ILE A 78 -16.68 11.20 21.43
CA ILE A 78 -17.46 10.77 22.60
C ILE A 78 -16.58 10.64 23.85
N TYR A 79 -15.37 10.10 23.72
CA TYR A 79 -14.53 9.72 24.87
C TYR A 79 -13.24 10.53 25.01
N GLY A 80 -12.95 11.43 24.08
CA GLY A 80 -11.73 12.26 24.11
C GLY A 80 -10.45 11.52 23.74
N LEU A 81 -10.52 10.28 23.24
CA LEU A 81 -9.32 9.51 22.87
C LEU A 81 -8.51 10.25 21.80
N SER A 82 -7.22 10.44 22.05
CA SER A 82 -6.30 11.03 21.07
C SER A 82 -5.92 9.99 20.01
N ILE A 83 -6.52 10.05 18.83
CA ILE A 83 -6.34 9.05 17.77
C ILE A 83 -5.93 9.73 16.46
N THR A 84 -4.81 9.29 15.89
CA THR A 84 -4.30 9.74 14.58
C THR A 84 -4.27 8.58 13.59
N GLY A 85 -4.97 8.73 12.46
CA GLY A 85 -4.96 7.75 11.37
C GLY A 85 -3.99 8.13 10.27
N LEU A 86 -3.09 7.21 9.90
CA LEU A 86 -2.15 7.39 8.79
C LEU A 86 -2.60 6.58 7.57
N ARG A 87 -2.89 7.27 6.46
CA ARG A 87 -3.23 6.63 5.19
C ARG A 87 -1.96 6.20 4.48
N PHE A 88 -1.49 4.98 4.76
CA PHE A 88 -0.31 4.46 4.08
C PHE A 88 -0.58 4.21 2.60
N PHE A 89 0.28 4.80 1.77
CA PHE A 89 0.45 4.42 0.38
C PHE A 89 1.27 3.14 0.31
N THR A 90 1.70 2.78 -0.88
CA THR A 90 2.38 1.51 -1.06
C THR A 90 3.72 1.48 -0.31
N VAL A 91 3.78 0.72 0.78
CA VAL A 91 4.97 0.54 1.62
C VAL A 91 5.73 -0.71 1.16
N TYR A 92 7.04 -0.60 1.00
CA TYR A 92 7.93 -1.72 0.70
C TYR A 92 9.23 -1.59 1.50
N GLY A 93 9.90 -2.71 1.76
CA GLY A 93 11.11 -2.75 2.55
C GLY A 93 11.47 -4.16 3.02
N PRO A 94 12.61 -4.31 3.73
CA PRO A 94 13.01 -5.57 4.37
C PRO A 94 11.83 -6.25 5.08
N TRP A 95 11.70 -7.58 4.95
CA TRP A 95 10.61 -8.39 5.53
C TRP A 95 9.20 -8.09 4.97
N GLY A 96 9.10 -7.46 3.80
CA GLY A 96 7.83 -7.33 3.09
C GLY A 96 7.20 -8.70 2.78
N ARG A 97 5.86 -8.73 2.62
CA ARG A 97 5.17 -10.00 2.33
C ARG A 97 5.40 -10.45 0.88
N PRO A 98 5.84 -11.71 0.65
CA PRO A 98 6.26 -12.19 -0.67
C PRO A 98 5.13 -12.29 -1.71
N ASP A 99 3.88 -12.16 -1.29
CA ASP A 99 2.68 -12.15 -2.14
C ASP A 99 2.36 -10.78 -2.75
N MET A 100 2.98 -9.70 -2.27
CA MET A 100 2.77 -8.33 -2.79
C MET A 100 3.46 -8.14 -4.15
N ALA A 101 2.83 -7.35 -5.04
CA ALA A 101 3.25 -7.19 -6.44
C ALA A 101 4.75 -6.86 -6.63
N TYR A 102 5.39 -6.15 -5.69
CA TYR A 102 6.84 -5.86 -5.73
C TYR A 102 7.73 -7.09 -5.83
N PHE A 103 7.30 -8.22 -5.25
CA PHE A 103 8.03 -9.49 -5.35
C PHE A 103 7.93 -10.11 -6.75
N SER A 104 6.85 -9.81 -7.48
CA SER A 104 6.73 -10.11 -8.91
C SER A 104 7.50 -9.08 -9.77
N PHE A 105 7.54 -7.81 -9.36
CA PHE A 105 8.32 -6.74 -10.00
C PHE A 105 9.83 -6.80 -9.76
N ARG A 106 10.35 -7.79 -9.01
CA ARG A 106 11.79 -8.14 -9.01
C ARG A 106 12.34 -8.34 -10.44
N LEU A 107 11.46 -8.54 -11.42
CA LEU A 107 11.76 -8.79 -12.83
C LEU A 107 11.62 -7.56 -13.74
N PHE A 108 11.07 -6.44 -13.26
CA PHE A 108 10.79 -5.26 -14.08
C PHE A 108 11.25 -4.01 -13.36
N GLY A 109 12.45 -3.56 -13.71
CA GLY A 109 13.01 -2.31 -13.21
C GLY A 109 12.11 -1.13 -13.55
N GLY A 110 11.79 -0.34 -12.53
CA GLY A 110 11.27 1.02 -12.65
C GLY A 110 9.90 1.22 -12.01
N PHE A 111 9.86 1.92 -10.86
CA PHE A 111 8.85 2.96 -10.70
C PHE A 111 9.58 4.29 -10.96
N GLY A 112 9.02 5.15 -11.79
CA GLY A 112 9.67 6.38 -12.22
C GLY A 112 8.62 7.37 -12.66
N HIS A 113 8.76 8.60 -12.19
CA HIS A 113 7.87 9.73 -12.38
C HIS A 113 7.50 9.99 -13.85
N GLY A 114 6.23 10.31 -14.09
CA GLY A 114 5.84 11.55 -14.76
C GLY A 114 6.14 11.76 -16.25
N GLU A 115 6.71 10.80 -16.98
CA GLU A 115 6.82 10.90 -18.44
C GLU A 115 6.41 9.57 -19.07
N GLU A 116 5.45 9.60 -20.00
CA GLU A 116 5.29 8.53 -20.98
C GLU A 116 6.62 8.39 -21.74
N LYS A 117 7.41 7.38 -21.40
CA LYS A 117 8.27 6.72 -22.36
C LYS A 117 7.86 5.26 -22.37
N HIS A 118 7.95 4.64 -23.54
CA HIS A 118 7.83 3.20 -23.64
C HIS A 118 9.12 2.59 -23.07
N TRP A 119 9.01 1.90 -21.93
CA TRP A 119 10.12 1.15 -21.34
C TRP A 119 10.05 -0.33 -21.73
N GLU A 120 10.39 -0.63 -22.97
CA GLU A 120 10.77 -1.98 -23.37
C GLU A 120 12.23 -2.22 -22.96
N TRP A 121 12.45 -2.88 -21.83
CA TRP A 121 13.78 -3.43 -21.54
C TRP A 121 14.11 -4.54 -22.55
N ARG A 122 15.17 -4.35 -23.34
CA ARG A 122 15.76 -5.39 -24.21
C ARG A 122 16.06 -6.63 -23.38
N GLU A 123 15.61 -7.79 -23.86
CA GLU A 123 15.70 -9.06 -23.14
C GLU A 123 17.12 -9.44 -22.67
N GLU A 124 18.14 -8.88 -23.32
CA GLU A 124 19.56 -9.16 -23.09
C GLU A 124 20.03 -8.71 -21.70
N GLU A 125 19.65 -7.52 -21.24
CA GLU A 125 20.09 -6.98 -19.94
C GLU A 125 19.40 -7.69 -18.76
N ARG A 126 18.13 -8.09 -18.96
CA ARG A 126 17.34 -8.84 -17.98
C ARG A 126 17.88 -10.26 -17.75
N ASN A 127 18.35 -10.92 -18.82
CA ASN A 127 18.93 -12.26 -18.75
C ASN A 127 20.36 -12.26 -18.18
N ALA A 128 21.12 -11.17 -18.36
CA ALA A 128 22.47 -11.04 -17.83
C ALA A 128 22.54 -11.04 -16.29
N GLN A 129 21.52 -10.46 -15.62
CA GLN A 129 21.52 -10.37 -14.15
C GLN A 129 20.97 -11.62 -13.45
N LEU A 130 20.09 -12.39 -14.09
CA LEU A 130 19.34 -13.46 -13.42
C LEU A 130 19.86 -14.87 -13.67
N ARG A 131 20.74 -15.11 -14.66
CA ARG A 131 21.24 -16.45 -15.05
C ARG A 131 20.15 -17.51 -15.34
N VAL A 132 18.87 -17.14 -15.34
CA VAL A 132 17.70 -17.96 -15.69
C VAL A 132 16.81 -17.15 -16.62
N LYS A 133 16.37 -17.77 -17.73
CA LYS A 133 15.39 -17.18 -18.64
C LYS A 133 14.05 -17.01 -17.92
N ALA A 134 13.64 -15.76 -17.72
CA ALA A 134 12.35 -15.43 -17.15
C ALA A 134 11.24 -15.74 -18.16
N LYS A 135 10.30 -16.65 -17.83
CA LYS A 135 9.10 -16.90 -18.64
C LYS A 135 8.05 -15.86 -18.32
N THR A 136 7.74 -14.99 -19.28
CA THR A 136 6.70 -13.98 -19.21
C THR A 136 5.32 -14.60 -19.38
N LYS A 137 4.41 -14.36 -18.44
CA LYS A 137 2.97 -14.60 -18.63
C LYS A 137 2.21 -13.30 -18.40
N VAL A 138 1.49 -12.84 -19.42
CA VAL A 138 0.59 -11.69 -19.29
C VAL A 138 -0.69 -12.14 -18.61
N LEU A 139 -1.03 -11.51 -17.48
CA LEU A 139 -2.30 -11.71 -16.80
C LEU A 139 -3.18 -10.46 -16.96
N PRO A 140 -4.49 -10.61 -17.21
CA PRO A 140 -5.39 -9.47 -17.18
C PRO A 140 -5.36 -8.87 -15.77
N LEU A 141 -5.44 -7.53 -15.69
CA LEU A 141 -5.53 -6.84 -14.41
C LEU A 141 -6.63 -7.50 -13.56
N PRO A 142 -6.36 -7.87 -12.31
CA PRO A 142 -7.40 -8.38 -11.44
C PRO A 142 -8.51 -7.33 -11.38
N ARG A 143 -9.78 -7.74 -11.54
CA ARG A 143 -10.95 -6.84 -11.44
C ARG A 143 -11.12 -6.21 -10.04
N ASN A 144 -10.17 -6.41 -9.13
CA ASN A 144 -10.25 -6.12 -7.71
C ASN A 144 -9.81 -4.69 -7.38
N GLY A 145 -10.48 -3.68 -7.93
CA GLY A 145 -10.43 -2.32 -7.38
C GLY A 145 -9.06 -1.63 -7.30
N ASP A 146 -8.07 -2.09 -8.06
CA ASP A 146 -6.75 -1.45 -8.14
C ASP A 146 -6.84 -0.16 -8.94
N VAL A 147 -6.29 0.93 -8.39
CA VAL A 147 -6.33 2.27 -8.98
C VAL A 147 -5.11 2.48 -9.88
N LYS A 148 -5.31 3.04 -11.07
CA LYS A 148 -4.27 3.14 -12.12
C LYS A 148 -3.03 3.95 -11.72
N PHE A 149 -3.18 4.98 -10.88
CA PHE A 149 -2.09 5.81 -10.39
C PHE A 149 -2.37 6.30 -8.96
N THR A 150 -1.39 6.19 -8.06
CA THR A 150 -1.53 6.60 -6.65
C THR A 150 -0.40 7.52 -6.22
N HIS A 151 -0.57 8.83 -6.41
CA HIS A 151 0.37 9.84 -5.91
C HIS A 151 -0.21 10.54 -4.69
N ALA A 152 0.58 10.64 -3.63
CA ALA A 152 0.20 11.31 -2.39
C ALA A 152 0.72 12.75 -2.36
N ASN A 153 -0.11 13.71 -1.97
CA ASN A 153 0.35 15.03 -1.56
C ASN A 153 0.81 14.94 -0.10
N ILE A 154 2.14 14.96 0.12
CA ILE A 154 2.74 14.83 1.46
C ILE A 154 2.93 16.16 2.19
N SER A 155 2.39 17.27 1.66
CA SER A 155 2.62 18.61 2.21
C SER A 155 2.15 18.76 3.65
N LEU A 156 1.05 18.10 4.03
CA LEU A 156 0.55 18.15 5.41
C LEU A 156 1.51 17.41 6.36
N ALA A 157 1.91 16.20 6.02
CA ALA A 157 2.88 15.43 6.80
C ALA A 157 4.23 16.16 6.95
N TYR A 158 4.68 16.84 5.91
CA TYR A 158 5.88 17.70 5.98
C TYR A 158 5.72 18.82 7.02
N ARG A 159 4.60 19.55 6.98
CA ARG A 159 4.38 20.70 7.86
C ARG A 159 4.13 20.30 9.32
N GLU A 160 3.28 19.30 9.54
CA GLU A 160 2.81 18.91 10.87
C GLU A 160 3.78 17.98 11.59
N LEU A 161 4.45 17.09 10.84
CA LEU A 161 5.30 16.03 11.41
C LEU A 161 6.77 16.17 11.04
N GLY A 162 7.14 17.17 10.23
CA GLY A 162 8.50 17.28 9.70
C GLY A 162 8.88 16.13 8.76
N TYR A 163 7.89 15.37 8.25
CA TYR A 163 8.15 14.17 7.47
C TYR A 163 8.79 14.50 6.12
N LYS A 164 9.99 13.95 5.89
CA LYS A 164 10.76 14.09 4.65
C LYS A 164 11.28 12.72 4.22
N PRO A 165 10.73 12.11 3.15
CA PRO A 165 11.29 10.87 2.60
C PRO A 165 12.76 11.10 2.20
N THR A 166 13.66 10.29 2.74
CA THR A 166 15.11 10.39 2.44
C THR A 166 15.62 9.29 1.53
N THR A 167 14.83 8.23 1.35
CA THR A 167 15.18 7.09 0.51
C THR A 167 14.44 7.23 -0.80
N ASP A 168 15.18 7.43 -1.89
CA ASP A 168 14.65 7.35 -3.23
C ASP A 168 14.23 5.91 -3.56
N LEU A 169 13.41 5.77 -4.61
CA LEU A 169 12.85 4.48 -4.96
C LEU A 169 13.94 3.47 -5.33
N GLU A 170 14.94 3.87 -6.12
CA GLU A 170 16.01 2.98 -6.58
C GLU A 170 16.79 2.41 -5.41
N THR A 171 17.21 3.27 -4.47
CA THR A 171 17.87 2.87 -3.22
C THR A 171 16.98 1.95 -2.39
N GLY A 172 15.69 2.26 -2.28
CA GLY A 172 14.73 1.42 -1.56
C GLY A 172 14.58 0.03 -2.17
N LEU A 173 14.44 -0.06 -3.50
CA LEU A 173 14.29 -1.30 -4.24
C LEU A 173 15.56 -2.16 -4.13
N LYS A 174 16.75 -1.56 -4.22
CA LYS A 174 18.02 -2.25 -4.01
C LYS A 174 18.10 -2.90 -2.62
N LYS A 175 17.72 -2.16 -1.57
CA LYS A 175 17.68 -2.67 -0.18
C LYS A 175 16.66 -3.81 -0.02
N PHE A 176 15.49 -3.66 -0.63
CA PHE A 176 14.44 -4.67 -0.63
C PHE A 176 14.91 -5.99 -1.26
N VAL A 177 15.48 -5.93 -2.48
CA VAL A 177 15.99 -7.11 -3.20
C VAL A 177 17.08 -7.82 -2.40
N ARG A 178 18.00 -7.05 -1.80
CA ARG A 178 19.08 -7.60 -0.95
C ARG A 178 18.55 -8.38 0.25
N CYS A 179 17.49 -7.89 0.90
CA CYS A 179 16.94 -8.53 2.09
C CYS A 179 16.14 -9.81 1.76
N VAL A 180 15.43 -9.82 0.64
CA VAL A 180 14.57 -10.95 0.23
C VAL A 180 15.37 -12.07 -0.44
N GLY A 181 16.48 -11.73 -1.10
CA GLY A 181 17.34 -12.67 -1.84
C GLY A 181 17.72 -13.96 -1.10
N PRO A 182 18.11 -13.92 0.18
CA PRO A 182 18.54 -15.11 0.93
C PRO A 182 17.39 -16.00 1.44
N LEU A 183 16.18 -15.46 1.62
CA LEU A 183 15.04 -16.17 2.22
C LEU A 183 14.19 -16.91 1.19
N ALA A 184 14.31 -16.51 -0.06
CA ALA A 184 13.46 -16.97 -1.14
C ALA A 184 14.17 -18.07 -1.94
N GLY A 185 13.92 -19.35 -1.60
CA GLY A 185 14.11 -20.49 -2.50
C GLY A 185 13.16 -20.45 -3.72
N PHE A 186 12.93 -19.27 -4.29
CA PHE A 186 11.96 -19.02 -5.34
C PHE A 186 12.55 -19.32 -6.71
N LYS A 187 11.95 -20.26 -7.44
CA LYS A 187 11.97 -20.25 -8.91
C LYS A 187 11.19 -19.01 -9.36
N ALA A 188 11.89 -18.05 -9.95
CA ALA A 188 11.29 -16.82 -10.47
C ALA A 188 10.30 -17.15 -11.60
N PHE A 189 9.01 -16.82 -11.40
CA PHE A 189 8.03 -16.73 -12.47
C PHE A 189 7.74 -15.25 -12.73
N ALA A 190 7.84 -14.83 -13.99
CA ALA A 190 7.59 -13.45 -14.40
C ALA A 190 6.12 -13.25 -14.75
N ILE A 191 5.46 -12.32 -14.07
CA ILE A 191 4.15 -11.82 -14.45
C ILE A 191 4.36 -10.39 -14.94
N ILE A 192 4.28 -10.18 -16.26
CA ILE A 192 4.20 -8.84 -16.86
C ILE A 192 2.73 -8.51 -16.99
N HIS A 193 2.29 -7.33 -16.56
CA HIS A 193 0.98 -6.83 -16.94
C HIS A 193 1.16 -6.07 -18.26
N GLY A 194 0.73 -6.69 -19.36
CA GLY A 194 0.76 -6.12 -20.70
C GLY A 194 -0.49 -5.29 -20.96
N MET A 195 -0.28 -4.10 -21.50
CA MET A 195 -1.28 -3.26 -22.12
C MET A 195 -1.57 -3.81 -23.51
N GLU A 196 -2.83 -4.05 -23.85
CA GLU A 196 -3.28 -4.03 -25.24
C GLU A 196 -4.39 -2.97 -25.37
N VAL A 197 -4.32 -2.27 -26.50
CA VAL A 197 -5.01 -1.05 -26.93
C VAL A 197 -6.52 -1.09 -26.80
#